data_AF-A0A1Z5HAE7-F1
#
_entry.id   AF-A0A1Z5HAE7-F1
#
_cell.length_a   1.000
_cell.length_b   1.000
_cell.length_c   1.000
_cell.angle_alpha   90.00
_cell.angle_beta   90.00
_cell.angle_gamma   90.00
#
_symmetry.space_group_name_H-M   'P 1'
#
loop_
_entity.id
_entity.type
_entity.pdbx_description
1 polymer ?
#
loop_
_entity_poly.entity_id
_entity_poly.type
_entity_poly.pdbx_seq_one_letter_code
_entity_poly.pdbx_strand_id
1 'polypeptide(L)'
;MEFIPAGEIIGEAHQVRTVSIKQSPQLPDGEYSFIDTYCADPKCDCRKTMIQVIHNEKLVSIINYGWEAATFYENWMGSSAKGNPIPKMYGASIDITSPDLVRTDGILALFNALLNDIWVAKFKHHYDEVKAAVSKKTK
;
A
#
# COMPACT_ATOMS: atom_id res chain seq x y z
N MET A 1 4.19 2.17 14.32
CA MET A 1 2.92 2.23 13.55
C MET A 1 2.75 0.90 12.87
N GLU A 2 1.73 0.14 13.24
CA GLU A 2 1.48 -1.18 12.68
C GLU A 2 0.53 -1.06 11.48
N PHE A 3 0.93 -1.65 10.36
CA PHE A 3 0.12 -1.78 9.15
C PHE A 3 -0.33 -3.22 9.04
N ILE A 4 -1.63 -3.45 9.08
CA ILE A 4 -2.24 -4.79 9.12
C ILE A 4 -2.94 -5.04 7.78
N PRO A 5 -2.83 -6.24 7.18
CA PRO A 5 -3.60 -6.61 6.00
C PRO A 5 -5.09 -6.33 6.16
N ALA A 6 -5.72 -5.72 5.16
CA ALA A 6 -7.13 -5.36 5.24
C ALA A 6 -7.99 -6.59 5.56
N GLY A 7 -7.70 -7.74 4.96
CA GLY A 7 -8.44 -8.99 5.20
C GLY A 7 -8.45 -9.47 6.65
N GLU A 8 -7.46 -9.10 7.47
CA GLU A 8 -7.46 -9.41 8.90
C GLU A 8 -8.39 -8.50 9.71
N ILE A 9 -8.79 -7.35 9.15
CA ILE A 9 -9.65 -6.36 9.81
C ILE A 9 -11.09 -6.41 9.27
N ILE A 10 -11.24 -6.43 7.93
CA ILE A 10 -12.53 -6.33 7.24
C ILE A 10 -13.01 -7.67 6.65
N GLY A 11 -12.23 -8.76 6.81
CA GLY A 11 -12.63 -10.11 6.43
C GLY A 11 -12.88 -10.27 4.93
N GLU A 12 -13.98 -10.93 4.57
CA GLU A 12 -14.35 -11.27 3.18
C GLU A 12 -14.58 -10.06 2.26
N ALA A 13 -14.74 -8.86 2.83
CA ALA A 13 -14.79 -7.62 2.05
C ALA A 13 -13.44 -7.33 1.37
N HIS A 14 -12.34 -7.83 1.94
CA HIS A 14 -11.01 -7.65 1.37
C HIS A 14 -10.83 -8.48 0.11
N GLN A 15 -10.56 -7.79 -0.98
CA GLN A 15 -10.32 -8.42 -2.27
C GLN A 15 -8.88 -8.14 -2.73
N VAL A 16 -8.06 -9.18 -2.79
CA VAL A 16 -6.69 -9.14 -3.29
C VAL A 16 -6.67 -9.06 -4.82
N ARG A 17 -5.76 -8.27 -5.38
CA ARG A 17 -5.53 -8.23 -6.83
C ARG A 17 -4.36 -9.15 -7.17
N THR A 18 -4.56 -10.07 -8.10
CA THR A 18 -3.52 -10.99 -8.58
C THR A 18 -3.35 -10.83 -10.09
N VAL A 19 -2.11 -10.87 -10.56
CA VAL A 19 -1.77 -10.83 -12.00
C VAL A 19 -0.70 -11.87 -12.32
N SER A 20 -0.79 -12.47 -13.50
CA SER A 20 0.24 -13.37 -14.00
C SER A 20 1.17 -12.63 -14.97
N ILE A 21 2.48 -12.71 -14.72
CA ILE A 21 3.53 -12.15 -15.57
C ILE A 21 4.18 -13.28 -16.35
N LYS A 22 4.43 -13.05 -17.64
CA LYS A 22 5.15 -13.96 -18.53
C LYS A 22 6.11 -13.18 -19.42
N GLN A 23 7.31 -13.73 -19.61
CA GLN A 23 8.36 -13.22 -20.49
C GLN A 23 8.71 -11.74 -20.24
N SER A 24 8.64 -11.30 -18.98
CA SER A 24 9.02 -9.93 -18.63
C SER A 24 10.54 -9.80 -18.57
N PRO A 25 11.13 -8.77 -19.20
CA PRO A 25 12.57 -8.51 -19.08
C PRO A 25 12.96 -7.95 -17.70
N GLN A 26 11.97 -7.55 -16.87
CA GLN A 26 12.21 -6.89 -15.59
C GLN A 26 11.77 -7.71 -14.37
N LEU A 27 10.86 -8.67 -14.56
CA LEU A 27 10.26 -9.44 -13.47
C LEU A 27 10.30 -10.93 -13.80
N PRO A 28 10.56 -11.80 -12.80
CA PRO A 28 10.34 -13.23 -12.93
C PRO A 28 8.92 -13.56 -13.42
N ASP A 29 8.82 -14.65 -14.17
CA ASP A 29 7.52 -15.19 -14.56
C ASP A 29 6.79 -15.79 -13.36
N GLY A 30 5.47 -15.67 -13.36
CA GLY A 30 4.60 -16.23 -12.34
C GLY A 30 3.55 -15.24 -11.86
N GLU A 31 2.89 -15.60 -10.76
CA GLU A 31 1.81 -14.80 -10.20
C GLU A 31 2.33 -13.80 -9.16
N TYR A 32 1.75 -12.61 -9.20
CA TYR A 32 1.99 -11.53 -8.26
C TYR A 32 0.67 -11.13 -7.62
N SER A 33 0.58 -11.28 -6.29
CA SER A 33 -0.58 -10.87 -5.51
C SER A 33 -0.27 -9.60 -4.72
N PHE A 34 -1.19 -8.64 -4.76
CA PHE A 34 -1.06 -7.33 -4.14
C PHE A 34 -2.04 -7.23 -2.98
N ILE A 35 -1.50 -7.31 -1.76
CA ILE A 35 -2.25 -7.30 -0.50
C ILE A 35 -2.07 -5.92 0.13
N ASP A 36 -3.13 -5.11 0.13
CA ASP A 36 -3.16 -3.83 0.81
C ASP A 36 -3.28 -3.98 2.33
N THR A 37 -2.51 -3.16 3.02
CA THR A 37 -2.44 -3.11 4.49
C THR A 37 -2.65 -1.67 4.95
N TYR A 38 -3.21 -1.52 6.15
CA TYR A 38 -3.64 -0.23 6.66
C TYR A 38 -3.23 0.02 8.11
N CYS A 39 -3.02 1.28 8.44
CA CYS A 39 -2.65 1.69 9.78
C CYS A 39 -3.80 1.43 10.78
N ALA A 40 -3.51 0.63 11.80
CA ALA A 40 -4.47 0.23 12.82
C ALA A 40 -4.61 1.24 13.99
N ASP A 41 -4.01 2.43 13.90
CA ASP A 41 -4.22 3.50 14.88
C ASP A 41 -5.53 4.26 14.55
N PRO A 42 -6.53 4.29 15.46
CA PRO A 42 -7.80 5.00 15.25
C PRO A 42 -7.65 6.52 15.14
N LYS A 43 -6.55 7.10 15.64
CA LYS A 43 -6.28 8.55 15.60
C LYS A 43 -5.48 8.97 14.36
N CYS A 44 -4.96 8.02 13.59
CA CYS A 44 -4.09 8.28 12.45
C CYS A 44 -4.90 8.37 11.15
N ASP A 45 -5.00 9.57 10.55
CA ASP A 45 -5.60 9.75 9.22
C ASP A 45 -4.53 9.79 8.10
N CYS A 46 -3.67 8.77 8.03
CA CYS A 46 -2.54 8.78 7.10
C CYS A 46 -2.91 8.65 5.62
N ARG A 47 -4.15 8.26 5.28
CA ARG A 47 -4.66 8.13 3.90
C ARG A 47 -3.66 7.51 2.93
N LYS A 48 -3.05 6.40 3.35
CA LYS A 48 -2.12 5.60 2.56
C LYS A 48 -2.33 4.13 2.84
N THR A 49 -1.89 3.31 1.90
CA THR A 49 -1.76 1.86 2.06
C THR A 49 -0.29 1.46 1.91
N MET A 50 0.09 0.38 2.58
CA MET A 50 1.29 -0.37 2.24
C MET A 50 0.85 -1.65 1.55
N ILE A 51 1.34 -1.91 0.36
CA ILE A 51 1.01 -3.10 -0.42
C ILE A 51 2.12 -4.12 -0.27
N GLN A 52 1.80 -5.27 0.30
CA GLN A 52 2.64 -6.44 0.28
C GLN A 52 2.51 -7.13 -1.08
N VAL A 53 3.63 -7.30 -1.78
CA VAL A 53 3.68 -8.00 -3.06
C VAL A 53 4.16 -9.42 -2.81
N ILE A 54 3.29 -10.39 -3.05
CA ILE A 54 3.58 -11.81 -2.89
C ILE A 54 3.84 -12.43 -4.26
N HIS A 55 4.95 -13.17 -4.39
CA HIS A 55 5.30 -13.95 -5.56
C HIS A 55 5.85 -15.30 -5.13
N ASN A 56 5.33 -16.39 -5.68
CA ASN A 56 5.67 -17.77 -5.28
C ASN A 56 5.64 -17.95 -3.75
N GLU A 57 4.53 -17.52 -3.12
CA GLU A 57 4.29 -17.59 -1.67
C GLU A 57 5.27 -16.80 -0.79
N LYS A 58 6.13 -15.96 -1.40
CA LYS A 58 7.10 -15.13 -0.68
C LYS A 58 6.73 -13.66 -0.78
N LEU A 59 6.89 -12.93 0.31
CA LEU A 59 6.90 -11.47 0.29
C LEU A 59 8.14 -11.01 -0.46
N VAL A 60 7.97 -10.47 -1.67
CA VAL A 60 9.07 -10.05 -2.53
C VAL A 60 9.30 -8.55 -2.55
N SER A 61 8.27 -7.75 -2.24
CA SER A 61 8.39 -6.30 -2.16
C SER A 61 7.29 -5.68 -1.29
N ILE A 62 7.54 -4.49 -0.76
CA ILE A 62 6.55 -3.65 -0.07
C ILE A 62 6.49 -2.30 -0.78
N ILE A 63 5.29 -1.89 -1.18
CA ILE A 63 5.03 -0.62 -1.87
C ILE A 63 4.27 0.32 -0.93
N ASN A 64 4.74 1.54 -0.72
CA ASN A 64 3.93 2.62 -0.19
C ASN A 64 3.07 3.23 -1.30
N TYR A 65 1.79 3.46 -1.02
CA TYR A 65 0.93 4.24 -1.91
C TYR A 65 0.02 5.17 -1.13
N GLY A 66 0.21 6.48 -1.33
CA GLY A 66 -0.71 7.50 -0.86
C GLY A 66 -1.44 8.18 -2.01
N TRP A 67 -2.75 8.33 -1.86
CA TRP A 67 -3.66 8.83 -2.90
C TRP A 67 -3.99 10.31 -2.76
N GLU A 68 -3.56 10.96 -1.68
CA GLU A 68 -3.72 12.41 -1.53
C GLU A 68 -2.59 13.18 -2.20
N ALA A 69 -2.78 14.49 -2.43
CA ALA A 69 -1.70 15.33 -2.95
C ALA A 69 -0.54 15.47 -1.94
N ALA A 70 0.65 15.80 -2.41
CA ALA A 70 1.82 16.04 -1.55
C ALA A 70 1.53 17.05 -0.42
N THR A 71 0.76 18.11 -0.73
CA THR A 71 0.35 19.14 0.23
C THR A 71 -0.49 18.61 1.40
N PHE A 72 -1.29 17.55 1.18
CA PHE A 72 -1.99 16.87 2.27
C PHE A 72 -0.98 16.27 3.26
N TYR A 73 0.00 15.52 2.76
CA TYR A 73 0.99 14.85 3.60
C TYR A 73 1.93 15.83 4.30
N GLU A 74 2.28 16.94 3.65
CA GLU A 74 3.01 18.06 4.28
C GLU A 74 2.27 18.59 5.51
N ASN A 75 0.97 18.88 5.34
CA ASN A 75 0.12 19.40 6.41
C ASN A 75 -0.11 18.36 7.51
N TRP A 76 -0.36 17.11 7.13
CA TRP A 76 -0.62 16.01 8.07
C TRP A 76 0.60 15.69 8.94
N MET A 77 1.81 15.71 8.37
CA MET A 77 3.05 15.54 9.14
C MET A 77 3.39 16.77 9.99
N GLY A 78 2.82 17.94 9.71
CA GLY A 78 3.04 19.17 10.47
C GLY A 78 4.52 19.58 10.50
N SER A 79 4.97 20.10 11.66
CA SER A 79 6.36 20.58 11.84
C SER A 79 7.44 19.50 11.59
N SER A 80 7.08 18.21 11.63
CA SER A 80 7.98 17.08 11.32
C SER A 80 8.41 17.04 9.84
N ALA A 81 7.65 17.66 8.95
CA ALA A 81 7.95 17.73 7.52
C ALA A 81 8.97 18.83 7.17
N LYS A 82 9.16 19.83 8.04
CA LYS A 82 10.03 20.97 7.74
C LYS A 82 11.50 20.54 7.73
N GLY A 83 12.09 20.47 6.55
CA GLY A 83 13.52 20.23 6.36
C GLY A 83 13.91 18.76 6.14
N ASN A 84 12.96 17.82 6.22
CA ASN A 84 13.16 16.45 5.77
C ASN A 84 12.51 16.29 4.39
N PRO A 85 13.18 15.65 3.40
CA PRO A 85 12.48 15.25 2.19
C PRO A 85 11.26 14.45 2.63
N ILE A 86 10.06 14.90 2.26
CA ILE A 86 8.82 14.19 2.55
C ILE A 86 9.09 12.76 2.12
N PRO A 87 9.09 11.78 3.04
CA PRO A 87 9.18 10.38 2.64
C PRO A 87 8.13 10.20 1.55
N LYS A 88 8.43 9.41 0.52
CA LYS A 88 7.60 9.22 -0.68
C LYS A 88 6.20 8.65 -0.34
N MET A 89 5.38 9.48 0.32
CA MET A 89 4.12 9.18 0.95
C MET A 89 2.99 9.42 -0.02
N TYR A 90 3.13 10.42 -0.89
CA TYR A 90 2.31 10.60 -2.08
C TYR A 90 2.82 9.71 -3.23
N GLY A 91 1.87 9.09 -3.93
CA GLY A 91 2.15 8.22 -5.07
C GLY A 91 2.77 6.89 -4.64
N ALA A 92 3.17 6.10 -5.64
CA ALA A 92 3.77 4.79 -5.40
C ALA A 92 5.28 4.91 -5.16
N SER A 93 5.78 4.21 -4.14
CA SER A 93 7.21 4.06 -3.89
C SER A 93 7.54 2.75 -3.19
N ILE A 94 8.76 2.24 -3.33
CA ILE A 94 9.21 1.08 -2.56
C ILE A 94 9.49 1.50 -1.12
N ASP A 95 8.95 0.75 -0.16
CA ASP A 95 9.18 0.97 1.25
C ASP A 95 10.61 0.62 1.65
N ILE A 96 11.17 1.35 2.61
CA ILE A 96 12.55 1.11 3.10
C ILE A 96 12.72 -0.26 3.77
N THR A 97 11.62 -0.86 4.24
CA THR A 97 11.60 -2.20 4.86
C THR A 97 11.30 -3.32 3.85
N SER A 98 11.14 -2.99 2.57
CA SER A 98 10.92 -3.96 1.51
C SER A 98 12.09 -4.96 1.42
N PRO A 99 11.82 -6.28 1.29
CA PRO A 99 12.89 -7.27 1.19
C PRO A 99 13.59 -7.27 -0.18
N ASP A 100 13.01 -6.60 -1.19
CA ASP A 100 13.58 -6.37 -2.51
C ASP A 100 14.12 -7.64 -3.20
N LEU A 101 13.38 -8.75 -3.07
CA LEU A 101 13.75 -10.05 -3.65
C LEU A 101 13.55 -10.12 -5.17
N VAL A 102 12.97 -9.08 -5.74
CA VAL A 102 12.76 -8.86 -7.17
C VAL A 102 13.11 -7.41 -7.49
N ARG A 103 13.33 -7.10 -8.77
CA ARG A 103 13.65 -5.75 -9.22
C ARG A 103 12.61 -4.72 -8.77
N THR A 104 13.06 -3.75 -7.97
CA THR A 104 12.24 -2.69 -7.38
C THR A 104 11.62 -1.79 -8.43
N ASP A 105 12.37 -1.44 -9.47
CA ASP A 105 11.88 -0.66 -10.60
C ASP A 105 10.83 -1.43 -11.41
N GLY A 106 11.04 -2.74 -11.62
CA GLY A 106 10.08 -3.62 -12.27
C GLY A 106 8.76 -3.74 -11.51
N ILE A 107 8.80 -3.93 -10.19
CA ILE A 107 7.60 -4.00 -9.36
C ILE A 107 6.86 -2.67 -9.32
N LEU A 108 7.59 -1.57 -9.16
CA LEU A 108 6.99 -0.25 -9.14
C LEU A 108 6.35 0.09 -10.48
N ALA A 109 6.99 -0.27 -11.60
CA ALA A 109 6.42 -0.11 -12.94
C ALA A 109 5.15 -0.96 -13.12
N LEU A 110 5.17 -2.24 -12.69
CA LEU A 110 4.00 -3.11 -12.72
C LEU A 110 2.84 -2.53 -11.91
N PHE A 111 3.10 -2.11 -10.66
CA PHE A 111 2.08 -1.52 -9.80
C PHE A 111 1.45 -0.27 -10.43
N ASN A 112 2.28 0.64 -10.95
CA ASN A 112 1.80 1.85 -11.62
C ASN A 112 0.99 1.54 -12.88
N ALA A 113 1.37 0.52 -13.66
CA ALA A 113 0.61 0.09 -14.85
C ALA A 113 -0.75 -0.53 -14.50
N LEU A 114 -0.87 -1.13 -13.31
CA LEU A 114 -2.13 -1.69 -12.82
C LEU A 114 -3.03 -0.63 -12.17
N LEU A 115 -2.45 0.48 -11.71
CA LEU A 115 -3.16 1.54 -11.01
C LEU A 115 -4.19 2.21 -11.94
N ASN A 116 -5.42 2.30 -11.45
CA ASN A 116 -6.52 3.00 -12.11
C ASN A 116 -7.50 3.50 -11.05
N ASP A 117 -8.45 4.35 -11.45
CA ASP A 117 -9.39 4.99 -10.53
C ASP A 117 -10.24 3.98 -9.76
N ILE A 118 -10.56 2.83 -10.36
CA ILE A 118 -11.32 1.75 -9.72
C ILE A 118 -10.52 1.15 -8.56
N TRP A 119 -9.23 0.87 -8.77
CA TRP A 119 -8.39 0.30 -7.73
C TRP A 119 -8.06 1.31 -6.63
N VAL A 120 -7.87 2.58 -6.99
CA VAL A 120 -7.69 3.67 -6.02
C VAL A 120 -8.96 3.87 -5.17
N ALA A 121 -10.14 3.84 -5.78
CA ALA A 121 -11.41 3.91 -5.05
C ALA A 121 -11.56 2.74 -4.07
N LYS A 122 -11.13 1.54 -4.47
CA LYS A 122 -11.09 0.38 -3.59
C LYS A 122 -10.13 0.56 -2.41
N PHE A 123 -8.94 1.12 -2.62
CA PHE A 123 -8.04 1.42 -1.51
C PHE A 123 -8.64 2.41 -0.50
N LYS A 124 -9.34 3.42 -0.98
CA LYS A 124 -10.04 4.39 -0.12
C LYS A 124 -11.19 3.72 0.65
N HIS A 125 -11.96 2.87 -0.03
CA HIS A 125 -13.05 2.14 0.61
C HIS A 125 -12.56 1.21 1.72
N HIS A 126 -11.58 0.35 1.45
CA HIS A 126 -11.00 -0.53 2.48
C HIS A 126 -10.41 0.29 3.64
N TYR A 127 -9.77 1.44 3.35
CA TYR A 127 -9.26 2.33 4.39
C TYR A 127 -10.37 2.80 5.33
N ASP A 128 -11.48 3.29 4.78
CA ASP A 128 -12.62 3.77 5.56
C ASP A 128 -13.23 2.63 6.40
N GLU A 129 -13.38 1.44 5.84
CA GLU A 129 -13.87 0.25 6.55
C GLU A 129 -12.92 -0.16 7.70
N VAL A 130 -11.62 -0.14 7.47
CA VAL A 130 -10.60 -0.40 8.50
C VAL A 130 -10.71 0.65 9.62
N LYS A 131 -10.80 1.94 9.29
CA LYS A 131 -10.93 3.01 10.28
C LYS A 131 -12.21 2.89 11.10
N ALA A 132 -13.32 2.53 10.46
CA ALA A 132 -14.56 2.25 11.15
C ALA A 132 -14.46 1.04 12.09
N ALA A 133 -13.82 -0.05 11.64
CA ALA A 133 -13.65 -1.28 12.42
C ALA A 133 -12.73 -1.08 13.64
N VAL A 134 -11.58 -0.42 13.45
CA VAL A 134 -10.63 -0.13 14.53
C VAL A 134 -11.26 0.78 15.59
N SER A 135 -11.98 1.83 15.16
CA SER A 135 -12.63 2.77 16.10
C SER A 135 -13.71 2.11 16.95
N LYS A 136 -14.41 1.09 16.43
CA LYS A 136 -15.40 0.30 17.19
C LYS A 136 -14.74 -0.57 18.27
N LYS A 137 -13.54 -1.10 18.03
CA LYS A 137 -12.80 -1.93 19.00
C LYS A 137 -12.24 -1.13 20.18
N THR A 138 -12.14 0.20 20.06
CA THR A 138 -11.59 1.08 21.11
C THR A 138 -12.68 1.72 22.00
N LYS A 139 -13.96 1.52 21.68
CA LYS A 139 -15.10 1.93 22.54
C LYS A 139 -15.47 0.80 23.49
#